data_AF-A0A2N3B9P6-F1
#
_entry.id   AF-A0A2N3B9P6-F1
#
_cell.length_a   1.000
_cell.length_b   1.000
_cell.length_c   1.000
_cell.angle_alpha   90.00
_cell.angle_beta   90.00
_cell.angle_gamma   90.00
#
_symmetry.space_group_name_H-M   'P 1'
#
loop_
_entity.id
_entity.type
_entity.pdbx_description
1 polymer ?
#
loop_
_entity_poly.entity_id
_entity_poly.type
_entity_poly.pdbx_seq_one_letter_code
_entity_poly.pdbx_strand_id
1 'polypeptide(L)'
;MARATGARAQMALAFESVYGTPPASGYTKMPFATATLGSDQPLLNSELLGYGRDPLAPVKDAVTADGDVVVPIDAEAFGHWLKAAFGAPTTAGVVAATGSITFAANPIVNERVMINGTTFTFVASGAVGDEVNIGATLAASMTALAAALNASVVSGVALATYTGTATALTIEHDTAGTAGNSFTLGADTATVSGATLTGGANSHTFTSGSWTLPSMSIEIGMPEVPRYAMYSGCVLDKIGWQLQRSGLLTATVSLVAQDETVAASTAAGTLAEVALQRFGHFNGAITRNGAALGNIVSADVAYTNNLDRIETIRSDGQIDGADMGMAALTGKIDVRFADQTLVDQAIDGTAAELVFAYSLSASASFTFTAHAVYLPRPRIAIAGPQGVQASFDWQAALAASPARMCTAVLVNSIASYA
;
A
#
# COMPACT_ATOMS: atom_id res chain seq x y z
N MET A 1 34.78 18.11 -5.98
CA MET A 1 33.74 17.37 -6.72
C MET A 1 32.76 16.80 -5.70
N ALA A 2 31.48 17.17 -5.79
CA ALA A 2 30.44 16.54 -4.98
C ALA A 2 30.32 15.06 -5.40
N ARG A 3 30.09 14.17 -4.44
CA ARG A 3 29.86 12.74 -4.67
C ARG A 3 28.43 12.45 -4.25
N ALA A 4 27.64 11.81 -5.11
CA ALA A 4 26.31 11.39 -4.76
C ALA A 4 26.34 10.24 -3.74
N THR A 5 25.44 10.27 -2.77
CA THR A 5 25.23 9.22 -1.78
C THR A 5 23.81 8.66 -1.90
N GLY A 6 23.68 7.34 -1.88
CA GLY A 6 22.37 6.68 -1.96
C GLY A 6 21.41 7.07 -0.82
N ALA A 7 21.95 7.45 0.35
CA ALA A 7 21.16 7.91 1.49
C ALA A 7 20.41 9.23 1.23
N ARG A 8 20.81 10.00 0.20
CA ARG A 8 20.12 11.23 -0.23
C ARG A 8 19.38 11.08 -1.55
N ALA A 9 19.38 9.88 -2.13
CA ALA A 9 18.59 9.60 -3.31
C ALA A 9 17.10 9.67 -2.97
N GLN A 10 16.31 10.14 -3.92
CA GLN A 10 14.87 10.26 -3.78
C GLN A 10 14.18 9.60 -4.97
N MET A 11 13.04 8.97 -4.71
CA MET A 11 12.17 8.44 -5.75
C MET A 11 10.83 9.14 -5.66
N ALA A 12 10.35 9.64 -6.79
CA ALA A 12 9.03 10.23 -6.95
C ALA A 12 8.23 9.39 -7.93
N LEU A 13 6.95 9.14 -7.67
CA LEU A 13 6.08 8.37 -8.56
C LEU A 13 4.78 9.12 -8.79
N ALA A 14 4.36 9.23 -10.06
CA ALA A 14 3.04 9.71 -10.45
C ALA A 14 2.44 8.79 -11.52
N PHE A 15 1.11 8.63 -11.51
CA PHE A 15 0.41 7.92 -12.59
C PHE A 15 0.17 8.84 -13.78
N GLU A 16 0.34 8.30 -14.98
CA GLU A 16 0.18 9.06 -16.22
C GLU A 16 -1.29 9.06 -16.68
N SER A 17 -1.75 10.17 -17.25
CA SER A 17 -3.02 10.22 -17.96
C SER A 17 -2.90 9.78 -19.41
N VAL A 18 -1.70 9.87 -19.97
CA VAL A 18 -1.33 9.43 -21.32
C VAL A 18 0.01 8.70 -21.22
N TYR A 19 0.06 7.49 -21.78
CA TYR A 19 1.26 6.65 -21.78
C TYR A 19 2.49 7.43 -22.25
N GLY A 20 3.59 7.33 -21.49
CA GLY A 20 4.86 7.94 -21.86
C GLY A 20 4.99 9.44 -21.57
N THR A 21 3.94 10.07 -21.03
CA THR A 21 3.90 11.51 -20.78
C THR A 21 3.94 11.81 -19.28
N PRO A 22 5.09 12.26 -18.74
CA PRO A 22 5.19 12.63 -17.33
C PRO A 22 4.16 13.69 -16.91
N PRO A 23 3.42 13.46 -15.82
CA PRO A 23 2.53 14.47 -15.24
C PRO A 23 3.31 15.71 -14.79
N ALA A 24 2.64 16.86 -14.81
CA ALA A 24 3.19 18.11 -14.28
C ALA A 24 3.14 18.19 -12.74
N SER A 25 2.30 17.38 -12.10
CA SER A 25 2.10 17.33 -10.65
C SER A 25 1.53 15.96 -10.23
N GLY A 26 1.33 15.76 -8.92
CA GLY A 26 0.76 14.52 -8.38
C GLY A 26 1.80 13.47 -7.99
N TYR A 27 3.08 13.85 -7.90
CA TYR A 27 4.14 12.95 -7.47
C TYR A 27 4.08 12.67 -5.98
N THR A 28 4.21 11.39 -5.64
CA THR A 28 4.33 10.89 -4.27
C THR A 28 5.77 10.43 -4.02
N LYS A 29 6.31 10.76 -2.85
CA LYS A 29 7.64 10.25 -2.45
C LYS A 29 7.56 8.77 -2.16
N MET A 30 8.35 7.97 -2.87
CA MET A 30 8.35 6.52 -2.67
C MET A 30 9.53 6.09 -1.81
N PRO A 31 9.30 5.32 -0.74
CA PRO A 31 10.38 4.65 -0.02
C PRO A 31 10.92 3.49 -0.88
N PHE A 32 12.24 3.37 -0.98
CA PHE A 32 12.90 2.29 -1.72
C PHE A 32 14.21 1.91 -1.05
N ALA A 33 14.64 0.67 -1.25
CA ALA A 33 15.92 0.14 -0.78
C ALA A 33 16.97 0.13 -1.90
N THR A 34 16.57 -0.28 -3.11
CA THR A 34 17.41 -0.28 -4.31
C THR A 34 16.56 0.03 -5.54
N ALA A 35 17.19 0.58 -6.57
CA ALA A 35 16.59 0.77 -7.88
C ALA A 35 17.66 0.53 -8.96
N THR A 36 17.33 -0.26 -9.97
CA THR A 36 18.20 -0.54 -11.14
C THR A 36 17.57 -0.09 -12.44
N LEU A 37 16.46 0.65 -12.38
CA LEU A 37 15.79 1.21 -13.54
C LEU A 37 16.77 2.05 -14.36
N GLY A 38 16.87 1.77 -15.65
CA GLY A 38 17.84 2.40 -16.53
C GLY A 38 17.54 2.15 -17.99
N SER A 39 17.98 3.07 -18.85
CA SER A 39 18.00 2.87 -20.30
C SER A 39 19.33 2.29 -20.77
N ASP A 40 19.28 1.35 -21.71
CA ASP A 40 20.43 0.84 -22.47
C ASP A 40 20.19 1.04 -23.96
N GLN A 41 21.26 1.36 -24.68
CA GLN A 41 21.29 1.52 -26.13
C GLN A 41 22.57 0.86 -26.69
N PRO A 42 22.46 -0.38 -27.18
CA PRO A 42 23.60 -1.09 -27.74
C PRO A 42 24.24 -0.39 -28.95
N LEU A 43 25.50 -0.72 -29.19
CA LEU A 43 26.25 -0.29 -30.36
C LEU A 43 26.40 -1.47 -31.34
N LEU A 44 25.98 -1.26 -32.59
CA LEU A 44 26.15 -2.18 -33.69
C LEU A 44 27.45 -1.90 -34.43
N ASN A 45 28.22 -2.94 -34.69
CA ASN A 45 29.44 -2.83 -35.48
C ASN A 45 29.12 -2.38 -36.91
N SER A 46 30.00 -1.54 -37.47
CA SER A 46 29.86 -1.16 -38.88
C SER A 46 30.13 -2.36 -39.80
N GLU A 47 29.20 -2.61 -40.72
CA GLU A 47 29.30 -3.66 -41.74
C GLU A 47 30.06 -3.23 -43.01
N LEU A 48 30.47 -1.95 -43.10
CA LEU A 48 31.07 -1.40 -44.32
C LEU A 48 32.47 -1.97 -44.58
N LEU A 49 32.63 -2.58 -45.76
CA LEU A 49 33.88 -3.16 -46.23
C LEU A 49 34.69 -2.17 -47.09
N GLY A 50 36.02 -2.32 -47.12
CA GLY A 50 36.90 -1.56 -48.01
C GLY A 50 37.53 -0.28 -47.42
N TYR A 51 37.32 0.00 -46.13
CA TYR A 51 37.83 1.21 -45.46
C TYR A 51 39.16 1.02 -44.70
N GLY A 52 39.80 -0.14 -44.83
CA GLY A 52 41.07 -0.46 -44.17
C GLY A 52 40.93 -1.57 -43.13
N ARG A 53 41.95 -1.68 -42.26
CA ARG A 53 42.03 -2.72 -41.21
C ARG A 53 41.37 -2.30 -39.90
N ASP A 54 41.28 -0.99 -39.65
CA ASP A 54 40.68 -0.45 -38.44
C ASP A 54 39.14 -0.41 -38.57
N PRO A 55 38.38 -0.76 -37.51
CA PRO A 55 36.93 -0.74 -37.54
C PRO A 55 36.40 0.70 -37.64
N LEU A 56 35.31 0.87 -38.40
CA LEU A 56 34.61 2.15 -38.49
C LEU A 56 33.75 2.40 -37.24
N ALA A 57 33.30 3.65 -37.09
CA ALA A 57 32.43 4.06 -35.99
C ALA A 57 31.15 3.19 -35.95
N PRO A 58 30.76 2.70 -34.77
CA PRO A 58 29.55 1.91 -34.61
C PRO A 58 28.29 2.78 -34.76
N VAL A 59 27.16 2.13 -35.00
CA VAL A 59 25.82 2.76 -35.07
C VAL A 59 25.04 2.39 -33.83
N LYS A 60 24.15 3.27 -33.37
CA LYS A 60 23.28 3.03 -32.22
C LYS A 60 22.09 2.15 -32.61
N ASP A 61 21.74 1.21 -31.73
CA ASP A 61 20.56 0.36 -31.87
C ASP A 61 19.33 0.98 -31.19
N ALA A 62 18.23 0.21 -31.13
CA ALA A 62 17.03 0.55 -30.36
C ALA A 62 17.32 0.75 -28.86
N VAL A 63 16.49 1.57 -28.21
CA VAL A 63 16.59 1.88 -26.78
C VAL A 63 15.67 0.95 -26.01
N THR A 64 16.20 0.40 -24.92
CA THR A 64 15.47 -0.46 -23.99
C THR A 64 15.54 0.16 -22.61
N ALA A 65 14.41 0.36 -21.92
CA ALA A 65 14.38 0.86 -20.56
C ALA A 65 13.60 -0.09 -19.64
N ASP A 66 14.27 -0.62 -18.62
CA ASP A 66 13.68 -1.51 -17.63
C ASP A 66 14.53 -1.60 -16.37
N GLY A 67 14.01 -2.31 -15.36
CA GLY A 67 14.76 -2.65 -14.17
C GLY A 67 13.88 -2.95 -12.98
N ASP A 68 14.53 -3.17 -11.84
CA ASP A 68 13.88 -3.54 -10.59
C ASP A 68 13.94 -2.40 -9.58
N VAL A 69 12.88 -2.28 -8.78
CA VAL A 69 12.84 -1.45 -7.58
C VAL A 69 12.50 -2.34 -6.40
N VAL A 70 13.33 -2.32 -5.35
CA VAL A 70 13.04 -3.02 -4.10
C VAL A 70 12.42 -2.03 -3.13
N VAL A 71 11.21 -2.31 -2.68
CA VAL A 71 10.39 -1.42 -1.86
C VAL A 71 9.96 -2.10 -0.56
N PRO A 72 9.80 -1.36 0.55
CA PRO A 72 9.17 -1.92 1.73
C PRO A 72 7.70 -2.24 1.45
N ILE A 73 7.19 -3.31 2.08
CA ILE A 73 5.73 -3.50 2.17
C ILE A 73 5.26 -2.70 3.39
N ASP A 74 4.61 -1.58 3.14
CA ASP A 74 4.13 -0.64 4.15
C ASP A 74 2.64 -0.35 3.99
N ALA A 75 2.04 0.27 5.01
CA ALA A 75 0.62 0.51 5.05
C ALA A 75 0.14 1.57 4.05
N GLU A 76 1.00 2.44 3.52
CA GLU A 76 0.59 3.58 2.68
C GLU A 76 1.22 3.51 1.27
N ALA A 77 2.53 3.57 1.12
CA ALA A 77 3.16 3.68 -0.19
C ALA A 77 2.97 2.41 -1.05
N PHE A 78 2.88 1.23 -0.43
CA PHE A 78 2.65 -0.03 -1.12
C PHE A 78 1.37 -0.05 -1.97
N GLY A 79 0.34 0.73 -1.61
CA GLY A 79 -0.88 0.85 -2.40
C GLY A 79 -0.66 1.40 -3.81
N HIS A 80 0.36 2.23 -4.04
CA HIS A 80 0.71 2.69 -5.40
C HIS A 80 1.26 1.53 -6.25
N TRP A 81 2.09 0.66 -5.68
CA TRP A 81 2.60 -0.52 -6.38
C TRP A 81 1.49 -1.55 -6.65
N LEU A 82 0.55 -1.71 -5.72
CA LEU A 82 -0.64 -2.53 -5.94
C LEU A 82 -1.52 -1.97 -7.07
N LYS A 83 -1.70 -0.65 -7.14
CA LYS A 83 -2.40 -0.02 -8.27
C LYS A 83 -1.66 -0.27 -9.59
N ALA A 84 -0.34 -0.19 -9.59
CA ALA A 84 0.45 -0.49 -10.78
C ALA A 84 0.30 -1.95 -11.24
N ALA A 85 0.22 -2.89 -10.30
CA ALA A 85 0.11 -4.32 -10.61
C ALA A 85 -1.30 -4.77 -11.02
N PHE A 86 -2.35 -4.19 -10.42
CA PHE A 86 -3.73 -4.68 -10.54
C PHE A 86 -4.70 -3.68 -11.18
N GLY A 87 -4.32 -2.41 -11.33
CA GLY A 87 -5.22 -1.32 -11.67
C GLY A 87 -5.84 -0.64 -10.44
N ALA A 88 -6.77 0.29 -10.69
CA ALA A 88 -7.40 1.08 -9.62
C ALA A 88 -8.18 0.18 -8.63
N PRO A 89 -8.04 0.41 -7.31
CA PRO A 89 -8.79 -0.36 -6.33
C PRO A 89 -10.23 0.13 -6.19
N THR A 90 -11.11 -0.74 -5.71
CA THR A 90 -12.36 -0.32 -5.09
C THR A 90 -12.09 0.12 -3.66
N THR A 91 -12.49 1.34 -3.30
CA THR A 91 -12.23 1.92 -1.97
C THR A 91 -13.53 2.08 -1.18
N ALA A 92 -13.53 1.63 0.08
CA ALA A 92 -14.67 1.80 0.99
C ALA A 92 -14.20 2.12 2.41
N GLY A 93 -14.90 3.00 3.13
CA GLY A 93 -14.64 3.27 4.54
C GLY A 93 -14.94 2.06 5.41
N VAL A 94 -14.00 1.65 6.27
CA VAL A 94 -14.15 0.44 7.11
C VAL A 94 -13.88 0.66 8.59
N VAL A 95 -13.17 1.72 8.96
CA VAL A 95 -12.97 2.10 10.36
C VAL A 95 -13.42 3.54 10.56
N ALA A 96 -14.26 3.80 11.55
CA ALA A 96 -14.66 5.14 11.95
C ALA A 96 -13.54 5.84 12.72
N ALA A 97 -13.43 7.15 12.55
CA ALA A 97 -12.51 7.96 13.35
C ALA A 97 -13.06 8.10 14.78
N THR A 98 -12.18 8.02 15.77
CA THR A 98 -12.53 8.16 17.18
C THR A 98 -11.65 9.19 17.88
N GLY A 99 -12.14 9.68 19.02
CA GLY A 99 -11.45 10.62 19.87
C GLY A 99 -12.15 10.75 21.22
N SER A 100 -11.56 11.52 22.12
CA SER A 100 -12.14 11.74 23.44
C SER A 100 -11.83 13.13 24.00
N ILE A 101 -12.67 13.56 24.93
CA ILE A 101 -12.43 14.73 25.78
C ILE A 101 -12.46 14.24 27.23
N THR A 102 -11.33 14.32 27.93
CA THR A 102 -11.15 13.81 29.29
C THR A 102 -11.13 14.93 30.30
N PHE A 103 -11.88 14.77 31.38
CA PHE A 103 -12.04 15.76 32.44
C PHE A 103 -11.38 15.25 33.73
N ALA A 104 -10.52 16.06 34.33
CA ALA A 104 -9.86 15.73 35.60
C ALA A 104 -10.73 16.03 36.83
N ALA A 105 -11.74 16.89 36.67
CA ALA A 105 -12.68 17.29 37.70
C ALA A 105 -14.04 17.61 37.04
N ASN A 106 -15.08 17.82 37.87
CA ASN A 106 -16.38 18.25 37.35
C ASN A 106 -16.24 19.61 36.63
N PRO A 107 -16.92 19.83 35.48
CA PRO A 107 -16.82 21.10 34.78
C PRO A 107 -17.28 22.28 35.63
N ILE A 108 -16.71 23.45 35.40
CA ILE A 108 -17.14 24.70 36.02
C ILE A 108 -18.11 25.47 35.12
N VAL A 109 -18.87 26.39 35.71
CA VAL A 109 -19.78 27.25 34.95
C VAL A 109 -18.98 28.09 33.94
N ASN A 110 -19.49 28.18 32.71
CA ASN A 110 -18.87 28.81 31.54
C ASN A 110 -17.66 28.08 30.95
N GLU A 111 -17.30 26.89 31.45
CA GLU A 111 -16.35 26.02 30.77
C GLU A 111 -16.93 25.57 29.43
N ARG A 112 -16.08 25.48 28.40
CA ARG A 112 -16.52 25.14 27.04
C ARG A 112 -15.85 23.89 26.51
N VAL A 113 -16.62 23.18 25.69
CA VAL A 113 -16.11 22.22 24.72
C VAL A 113 -16.53 22.63 23.32
N MET A 114 -15.70 22.33 22.33
CA MET A 114 -15.92 22.64 20.92
C MET A 114 -15.97 21.34 20.14
N ILE A 115 -17.07 21.13 19.44
CA ILE A 115 -17.35 19.94 18.65
C ILE A 115 -17.56 20.37 17.21
N ASN A 116 -16.59 20.03 16.36
CA ASN A 116 -16.59 20.35 14.94
C ASN A 116 -16.91 21.84 14.65
N GLY A 117 -16.28 22.74 15.40
CA GLY A 117 -16.48 24.20 15.32
C GLY A 117 -17.69 24.76 16.09
N THR A 118 -18.52 23.92 16.70
CA THR A 118 -19.68 24.34 17.52
C THR A 118 -19.33 24.34 19.00
N THR A 119 -19.59 25.44 19.71
CA THR A 119 -19.24 25.59 21.13
C THR A 119 -20.40 25.20 22.02
N PHE A 120 -20.18 24.25 22.93
CA PHE A 120 -21.09 23.90 24.01
C PHE A 120 -20.58 24.48 25.33
N THR A 121 -21.45 25.14 26.09
CA THR A 121 -21.09 25.79 27.35
C THR A 121 -21.74 25.11 28.55
N PHE A 122 -20.96 24.82 29.59
CA PHE A 122 -21.48 24.25 30.83
C PHE A 122 -22.17 25.32 31.71
N VAL A 123 -23.37 25.01 32.17
CA VAL A 123 -24.19 25.87 33.05
C VAL A 123 -24.61 25.11 34.31
N ALA A 124 -24.84 25.84 35.40
CA ALA A 124 -25.22 25.23 36.67
C ALA A 124 -26.57 24.50 36.60
N SER A 125 -27.54 25.06 35.88
CA SER A 125 -28.88 24.50 35.67
C SER A 125 -29.63 25.28 34.59
N GLY A 126 -30.66 24.69 34.00
CA GLY A 126 -31.56 25.38 33.06
C GLY A 126 -31.02 25.51 31.64
N ALA A 127 -30.09 24.64 31.23
CA ALA A 127 -29.48 24.62 29.90
C ALA A 127 -30.51 24.70 28.76
N VAL A 128 -30.23 25.56 27.78
CA VAL A 128 -30.97 25.70 26.52
C VAL A 128 -30.03 25.74 25.32
N GLY A 129 -30.45 25.17 24.19
CA GLY A 129 -29.61 25.15 22.97
C GLY A 129 -28.28 24.43 23.19
N ASP A 130 -27.17 25.07 22.81
CA ASP A 130 -25.80 24.52 22.94
C ASP A 130 -25.23 24.73 24.36
N GLU A 131 -26.04 24.42 25.37
CA GLU A 131 -25.68 24.46 26.79
C GLU A 131 -25.84 23.08 27.43
N VAL A 132 -25.07 22.82 28.47
CA VAL A 132 -25.06 21.54 29.18
C VAL A 132 -25.14 21.76 30.68
N ASN A 133 -26.11 21.12 31.34
CA ASN A 133 -26.23 21.18 32.79
C ASN A 133 -25.09 20.40 33.46
N ILE A 134 -24.43 21.04 34.43
CA ILE A 134 -23.45 20.38 35.30
C ILE A 134 -24.17 19.46 36.29
N GLY A 135 -23.79 18.19 36.31
CA GLY A 135 -24.32 17.19 37.22
C GLY A 135 -23.63 17.22 38.59
N ALA A 136 -24.23 16.52 39.57
CA ALA A 136 -23.67 16.38 40.92
C ALA A 136 -22.33 15.62 40.98
N THR A 137 -22.05 14.81 39.95
CA THR A 137 -20.80 14.08 39.77
C THR A 137 -20.29 14.28 38.35
N LEU A 138 -18.98 14.07 38.15
CA LEU A 138 -18.39 14.15 36.81
C LEU A 138 -19.06 13.19 35.82
N ALA A 139 -19.36 11.96 36.25
CA ALA A 139 -20.07 10.98 35.42
C ALA A 139 -21.47 11.47 35.01
N ALA A 140 -22.19 12.15 35.91
CA ALA A 140 -23.49 12.75 35.59
C ALA A 140 -23.35 13.90 34.58
N SER A 141 -22.32 14.74 34.71
CA SER A 141 -22.00 15.79 33.74
C SER A 141 -21.63 15.23 32.37
N MET A 142 -20.87 14.13 32.31
CA MET A 142 -20.53 13.46 31.04
C MET A 142 -21.75 12.81 30.37
N THR A 143 -22.65 12.25 31.18
CA THR A 143 -23.93 11.72 30.68
C THR A 143 -24.80 12.84 30.10
N ALA A 144 -24.89 13.98 30.80
CA ALA A 144 -25.63 15.14 30.33
C ALA A 144 -25.03 15.73 29.05
N LEU A 145 -23.71 15.82 28.95
CA LEU A 145 -23.00 16.28 27.76
C LEU A 145 -23.28 15.37 26.56
N ALA A 146 -23.13 14.06 26.73
CA ALA A 146 -23.42 13.10 25.66
C ALA A 146 -24.88 13.18 25.21
N ALA A 147 -25.83 13.34 26.13
CA ALA A 147 -27.24 13.49 25.80
C ALA A 147 -27.52 14.78 25.01
N ALA A 148 -26.92 15.90 25.39
CA ALA A 148 -27.07 17.17 24.67
C ALA A 148 -26.49 17.10 23.25
N LEU A 149 -25.31 16.48 23.09
CA LEU A 149 -24.65 16.34 21.80
C LEU A 149 -25.40 15.39 20.85
N ASN A 150 -25.85 14.22 21.34
CA ASN A 150 -26.63 13.29 20.52
C ASN A 150 -28.03 13.83 20.16
N ALA A 151 -28.57 14.77 20.93
CA ALA A 151 -29.83 15.44 20.62
C ALA A 151 -29.65 16.66 19.69
N SER A 152 -28.41 17.10 19.45
CA SER A 152 -28.13 18.27 18.63
C SER A 152 -28.51 18.03 17.18
N VAL A 153 -29.17 19.00 16.57
CA VAL A 153 -29.52 19.01 15.13
C VAL A 153 -28.50 19.81 14.29
N VAL A 154 -27.44 20.33 14.92
CA VAL A 154 -26.38 21.05 14.23
C VAL A 154 -25.64 20.06 13.33
N SER A 155 -25.68 20.30 12.02
CA SER A 155 -25.16 19.38 11.00
C SER A 155 -23.76 18.86 11.27
N GLY A 156 -22.84 19.71 11.79
CA GLY A 156 -21.47 19.30 12.11
C GLY A 156 -21.33 18.45 13.37
N VAL A 157 -22.25 18.59 14.33
CA VAL A 157 -22.29 17.83 15.60
C VAL A 157 -22.99 16.49 15.38
N ALA A 158 -24.03 16.45 14.56
CA ALA A 158 -24.79 15.24 14.24
C ALA A 158 -24.06 14.22 13.33
N LEU A 159 -22.78 14.43 13.03
CA LEU A 159 -21.94 13.48 12.25
C LEU A 159 -21.27 12.41 13.13
N ALA A 160 -21.45 12.48 14.45
CA ALA A 160 -20.79 11.59 15.38
C ALA A 160 -21.74 11.17 16.50
N THR A 161 -21.49 9.98 17.02
CA THR A 161 -22.13 9.44 18.20
C THR A 161 -21.27 9.72 19.43
N TYR A 162 -21.91 10.22 20.49
CA TYR A 162 -21.25 10.63 21.72
C TYR A 162 -21.60 9.70 22.88
N THR A 163 -20.61 9.23 23.63
CA THR A 163 -20.84 8.40 24.81
C THR A 163 -20.13 8.99 26.03
N GLY A 164 -20.89 9.26 27.09
CA GLY A 164 -20.36 9.72 28.37
C GLY A 164 -19.85 8.53 29.18
N THR A 165 -18.60 8.60 29.63
CA THR A 165 -17.99 7.66 30.59
C THR A 165 -17.86 8.33 31.96
N ALA A 166 -17.24 7.66 32.94
CA ALA A 166 -17.07 8.22 34.28
C ALA A 166 -16.26 9.54 34.30
N THR A 167 -15.31 9.70 33.38
CA THR A 167 -14.36 10.83 33.36
C THR A 167 -14.12 11.43 31.97
N ALA A 168 -14.78 10.92 30.92
CA ALA A 168 -14.55 11.39 29.56
C ALA A 168 -15.80 11.30 28.69
N LEU A 169 -15.84 12.12 27.66
CA LEU A 169 -16.71 11.96 26.51
C LEU A 169 -15.93 11.22 25.42
N THR A 170 -16.41 10.07 24.95
CA THR A 170 -15.88 9.40 23.76
C THR A 170 -16.72 9.77 22.55
N ILE A 171 -16.05 10.06 21.43
CA ILE A 171 -16.66 10.48 20.17
C ILE A 171 -16.27 9.47 19.10
N GLU A 172 -17.25 8.97 18.37
CA GLU A 172 -17.08 8.11 17.20
C GLU A 172 -17.82 8.73 16.02
N HIS A 173 -17.12 8.92 14.90
CA HIS A 173 -17.74 9.46 13.70
C HIS A 173 -18.67 8.42 13.07
N ASP A 174 -19.89 8.81 12.69
CA ASP A 174 -20.93 7.86 12.27
C ASP A 174 -20.63 7.25 10.89
N THR A 175 -19.81 7.92 10.08
CA THR A 175 -19.36 7.40 8.80
C THR A 175 -17.96 6.82 8.93
N ALA A 176 -17.82 5.53 8.63
CA ALA A 176 -16.52 4.87 8.52
C ALA A 176 -15.68 5.44 7.36
N GLY A 177 -14.36 5.40 7.50
CA GLY A 177 -13.41 5.94 6.52
C GLY A 177 -12.65 7.16 7.04
N THR A 178 -11.91 7.79 6.14
CA THR A 178 -10.97 8.87 6.49
C THR A 178 -11.64 10.24 6.70
N ALA A 179 -12.92 10.39 6.30
CA ALA A 179 -13.64 11.66 6.42
C ALA A 179 -13.67 12.19 7.86
N GLY A 180 -13.90 11.29 8.83
CA GLY A 180 -13.93 11.63 10.25
C GLY A 180 -12.61 12.15 10.81
N ASN A 181 -11.47 11.91 10.14
CA ASN A 181 -10.17 12.41 10.61
C ASN A 181 -10.03 13.94 10.55
N SER A 182 -10.96 14.61 9.86
CA SER A 182 -11.06 16.07 9.80
C SER A 182 -11.97 16.68 10.89
N PHE A 183 -12.69 15.83 11.64
CA PHE A 183 -13.64 16.27 12.66
C PHE A 183 -12.89 16.86 13.86
N THR A 184 -13.11 18.13 14.16
CA THR A 184 -12.31 18.87 15.16
C THR A 184 -12.86 18.73 16.59
N LEU A 185 -11.95 18.68 17.56
CA LEU A 185 -12.25 18.71 18.99
C LEU A 185 -11.53 19.88 19.66
N GLY A 186 -12.20 20.53 20.61
CA GLY A 186 -11.60 21.54 21.46
C GLY A 186 -12.21 21.53 22.86
N ALA A 187 -11.47 22.02 23.84
CA ALA A 187 -11.94 22.23 25.20
C ALA A 187 -11.11 23.30 25.90
N ASP A 188 -11.68 23.96 26.90
CA ASP A 188 -10.96 24.93 27.73
C ASP A 188 -10.01 24.23 28.71
N THR A 189 -10.54 23.67 29.80
CA THR A 189 -9.75 23.00 30.85
C THR A 189 -9.66 21.49 30.72
N ALA A 190 -10.57 20.87 29.97
CA ALA A 190 -10.52 19.45 29.67
C ALA A 190 -9.44 19.11 28.64
N THR A 191 -8.96 17.87 28.65
CA THR A 191 -7.92 17.39 27.73
C THR A 191 -8.55 16.66 26.56
N VAL A 192 -8.40 17.20 25.35
CA VAL A 192 -8.78 16.49 24.11
C VAL A 192 -7.73 15.47 23.72
N SER A 193 -8.14 14.33 23.14
CA SER A 193 -7.23 13.30 22.64
C SER A 193 -6.35 13.78 21.48
N GLY A 194 -6.82 14.79 20.75
CA GLY A 194 -6.15 15.45 19.64
C GLY A 194 -7.00 16.61 19.13
N ALA A 195 -6.44 17.45 18.26
CA ALA A 195 -7.18 18.54 17.62
C ALA A 195 -8.29 18.04 16.68
N THR A 196 -8.15 16.81 16.18
CA THR A 196 -9.16 16.10 15.39
C THR A 196 -9.32 14.65 15.87
N LEU A 197 -10.41 13.99 15.46
CA LEU A 197 -10.53 12.53 15.58
C LEU A 197 -9.44 11.84 14.73
N THR A 198 -9.13 10.59 15.07
CA THR A 198 -8.09 9.81 14.40
C THR A 198 -8.50 8.35 14.23
N GLY A 199 -7.76 7.59 13.42
CA GLY A 199 -7.98 6.16 13.24
C GLY A 199 -9.01 5.80 12.16
N GLY A 200 -9.68 6.78 11.57
CA GLY A 200 -10.57 6.55 10.43
C GLY A 200 -9.78 6.03 9.23
N ALA A 201 -10.21 4.90 8.67
CA ALA A 201 -9.45 4.18 7.63
C ALA A 201 -10.36 3.57 6.57
N ASN A 202 -9.82 3.51 5.35
CA ASN A 202 -10.45 2.93 4.18
C ASN A 202 -9.82 1.56 3.87
N SER A 203 -10.62 0.68 3.27
CA SER A 203 -10.18 -0.56 2.65
C SER A 203 -10.09 -0.35 1.15
N HIS A 204 -8.92 -0.63 0.59
CA HIS A 204 -8.63 -0.58 -0.84
C HIS A 204 -8.48 -2.02 -1.35
N THR A 205 -9.42 -2.44 -2.18
CA THR A 205 -9.46 -3.79 -2.74
C THR A 205 -8.99 -3.77 -4.20
N PHE A 206 -7.86 -4.43 -4.45
CA PHE A 206 -7.25 -4.65 -5.76
C PHE A 206 -7.52 -6.08 -6.22
N THR A 207 -7.83 -6.27 -7.50
CA THR A 207 -8.24 -7.56 -8.06
C THR A 207 -7.47 -7.89 -9.32
N SER A 208 -7.00 -9.14 -9.45
CA SER A 208 -6.40 -9.63 -10.70
C SER A 208 -7.41 -9.66 -11.85
N GLY A 209 -6.91 -9.57 -13.08
CA GLY A 209 -7.71 -9.78 -14.30
C GLY A 209 -8.22 -8.49 -14.95
N SER A 210 -7.72 -7.32 -14.55
CA SER A 210 -7.91 -6.09 -15.30
C SER A 210 -7.28 -6.21 -16.69
N TRP A 211 -7.92 -5.62 -17.70
CA TRP A 211 -7.40 -5.51 -19.07
C TRP A 211 -6.63 -4.21 -19.31
N THR A 212 -6.57 -3.35 -18.30
CA THR A 212 -5.88 -2.06 -18.36
C THR A 212 -5.04 -1.90 -17.12
N LEU A 213 -3.73 -1.75 -17.30
CA LEU A 213 -2.81 -1.34 -16.24
C LEU A 213 -2.46 0.14 -16.44
N PRO A 214 -2.34 0.90 -15.34
CA PRO A 214 -1.93 2.28 -15.43
C PRO A 214 -0.43 2.34 -15.71
N SER A 215 -0.01 3.29 -16.55
CA SER A 215 1.40 3.64 -16.66
C SER A 215 1.78 4.71 -15.63
N MET A 216 3.07 4.77 -15.33
CA MET A 216 3.63 5.64 -14.31
C MET A 216 4.85 6.37 -14.85
N SER A 217 5.08 7.54 -14.29
CA SER A 217 6.34 8.26 -14.38
C SER A 217 7.06 8.19 -13.04
N ILE A 218 8.31 7.73 -13.07
CA ILE A 218 9.17 7.58 -11.89
C ILE A 218 10.39 8.47 -12.05
N GLU A 219 10.58 9.41 -11.12
CA GLU A 219 11.81 10.21 -11.05
C GLU A 219 12.74 9.64 -9.99
N ILE A 220 14.00 9.36 -10.37
CA ILE A 220 15.08 9.04 -9.43
C ILE A 220 16.05 10.22 -9.40
N GLY A 221 16.08 10.91 -8.26
CA GLY A 221 16.89 12.11 -8.04
C GLY A 221 18.12 11.85 -7.19
N MET A 222 19.26 12.40 -7.61
CA MET A 222 20.50 12.51 -6.83
C MET A 222 20.85 13.98 -6.61
N PRO A 223 20.36 14.64 -5.55
CA PRO A 223 20.50 16.10 -5.40
C PRO A 223 21.94 16.60 -5.29
N GLU A 224 22.85 15.79 -4.77
CA GLU A 224 24.27 16.15 -4.58
C GLU A 224 25.05 16.23 -5.90
N VAL A 225 24.60 15.48 -6.91
CA VAL A 225 25.09 15.54 -8.28
C VAL A 225 23.84 15.69 -9.14
N PRO A 226 23.35 16.92 -9.38
CA PRO A 226 21.99 17.21 -9.86
C PRO A 226 21.65 16.43 -11.14
N ARG A 227 21.12 15.24 -10.92
CA ARG A 227 20.73 14.23 -11.89
C ARG A 227 19.39 13.72 -11.42
N TYR A 228 18.37 14.05 -12.19
CA TYR A 228 17.00 13.63 -12.00
C TYR A 228 16.62 12.85 -13.25
N ALA A 229 16.65 11.52 -13.15
CA ALA A 229 16.28 10.63 -14.24
C ALA A 229 14.78 10.36 -14.14
N MET A 230 14.03 10.84 -15.12
CA MET A 230 12.60 10.61 -15.27
C MET A 230 12.39 9.43 -16.22
N TYR A 231 11.80 8.37 -15.70
CA TYR A 231 11.39 7.20 -16.46
C TYR A 231 9.89 7.30 -16.74
N SER A 232 9.51 7.48 -18.00
CA SER A 232 8.10 7.58 -18.41
C SER A 232 7.58 6.29 -19.03
N GLY A 233 6.27 6.11 -19.05
CA GLY A 233 5.63 4.90 -19.59
C GLY A 233 5.97 3.65 -18.79
N CYS A 234 6.28 3.77 -17.49
CA CYS A 234 6.59 2.64 -16.63
C CYS A 234 5.33 1.79 -16.41
N VAL A 235 5.38 0.52 -16.78
CA VAL A 235 4.34 -0.49 -16.51
C VAL A 235 4.94 -1.60 -15.65
N LEU A 236 4.17 -2.08 -14.67
CA LEU A 236 4.62 -3.13 -13.75
C LEU A 236 4.42 -4.51 -14.36
N ASP A 237 5.52 -5.22 -14.58
CA ASP A 237 5.51 -6.60 -15.05
C ASP A 237 5.35 -7.57 -13.89
N LYS A 238 6.24 -7.49 -12.89
CA LYS A 238 6.27 -8.45 -11.78
C LYS A 238 6.33 -7.75 -10.44
N ILE A 239 5.57 -8.28 -9.47
CA ILE A 239 5.73 -7.95 -8.06
C ILE A 239 5.85 -9.24 -7.25
N GLY A 240 6.88 -9.34 -6.42
CA GLY A 240 7.08 -10.52 -5.58
C GLY A 240 7.78 -10.22 -4.27
N TRP A 241 7.50 -11.03 -3.26
CA TRP A 241 8.10 -10.92 -1.94
C TRP A 241 8.18 -12.28 -1.26
N GLN A 242 9.00 -12.35 -0.22
CA GLN A 242 9.18 -13.54 0.59
C GLN A 242 8.80 -13.28 2.04
N LEU A 243 8.00 -14.17 2.61
CA LEU A 243 7.78 -14.29 4.05
C LEU A 243 8.83 -15.22 4.63
N GLN A 244 9.44 -14.81 5.74
CA GLN A 244 10.43 -15.59 6.47
C GLN A 244 10.41 -15.20 7.95
N ARG A 245 11.07 -15.96 8.82
CA ARG A 245 11.03 -15.73 10.28
C ARG A 245 11.60 -14.37 10.73
N SER A 246 12.54 -13.80 9.98
CA SER A 246 13.29 -12.61 10.38
C SER A 246 13.74 -11.79 9.19
N GLY A 247 14.00 -10.50 9.40
CA GLY A 247 14.43 -9.60 8.35
C GLY A 247 13.40 -8.51 8.08
N LEU A 248 13.61 -7.80 6.99
CA LEU A 248 12.80 -6.69 6.57
C LEU A 248 11.91 -7.14 5.41
N LEU A 249 10.58 -7.04 5.58
CA LEU A 249 9.64 -7.43 4.53
C LEU A 249 9.70 -6.42 3.37
N THR A 250 10.26 -6.84 2.25
CA THR A 250 10.38 -6.06 0.99
C THR A 250 9.70 -6.80 -0.16
N ALA A 251 9.18 -6.02 -1.11
CA ALA A 251 8.79 -6.51 -2.42
C ALA A 251 9.81 -6.07 -3.47
N THR A 252 10.09 -6.93 -4.44
CA THR A 252 10.76 -6.57 -5.69
C THR A 252 9.71 -6.28 -6.74
N VAL A 253 9.81 -5.11 -7.37
CA VAL A 253 8.94 -4.65 -8.44
C VAL A 253 9.76 -4.54 -9.72
N SER A 254 9.43 -5.33 -10.73
CA SER A 254 10.05 -5.29 -12.06
C SER A 254 9.21 -4.44 -13.01
N LEU A 255 9.86 -3.50 -13.68
CA LEU A 255 9.23 -2.47 -14.51
C LEU A 255 9.78 -2.51 -15.94
N VAL A 256 8.90 -2.24 -16.90
CA VAL A 256 9.26 -1.88 -18.28
C VAL A 256 8.89 -0.40 -18.48
N ALA A 257 9.82 0.40 -18.97
CA ALA A 257 9.63 1.83 -19.23
C ALA A 257 9.75 2.14 -20.73
N GLN A 258 9.13 3.23 -21.17
CA GLN A 258 9.24 3.70 -22.55
C GLN A 258 10.53 4.49 -22.77
N ASP A 259 10.85 5.39 -21.84
CA ASP A 259 11.95 6.34 -21.99
C ASP A 259 12.65 6.65 -20.66
N GLU A 260 13.87 7.18 -20.76
CA GLU A 260 14.60 7.85 -19.70
C GLU A 260 15.03 9.25 -20.16
N THR A 261 14.48 10.28 -19.52
CA THR A 261 14.92 11.67 -19.72
C THR A 261 15.64 12.18 -18.47
N VAL A 262 16.80 12.82 -18.66
CA VAL A 262 17.66 13.28 -17.56
C VAL A 262 17.68 14.80 -17.48
N ALA A 263 17.40 15.34 -16.28
CA ALA A 263 17.45 16.76 -16.00
C ALA A 263 18.38 17.12 -14.84
N ALA A 264 18.78 18.40 -14.77
CA ALA A 264 19.54 18.97 -13.66
C ALA A 264 18.66 19.48 -12.51
N SER A 265 17.33 19.46 -12.69
CA SER A 265 16.33 19.87 -11.71
C SER A 265 15.18 18.86 -11.67
N THR A 266 14.58 18.68 -10.50
CA THR A 266 13.41 17.81 -10.34
C THR A 266 12.20 18.35 -11.10
N ALA A 267 11.53 17.48 -11.85
CA ALA A 267 10.20 17.73 -12.41
C ALA A 267 9.09 17.42 -11.39
N ALA A 268 9.35 16.54 -10.42
CA ALA A 268 8.40 16.18 -9.37
C ALA A 268 8.18 17.29 -8.32
N GLY A 269 9.11 18.23 -8.20
CA GLY A 269 9.01 19.36 -7.27
C GLY A 269 9.29 18.97 -5.82
N THR A 270 8.69 19.69 -4.87
CA THR A 270 8.85 19.38 -3.44
C THR A 270 7.87 18.29 -3.03
N LEU A 271 8.41 17.15 -2.61
CA LEU A 271 7.62 16.00 -2.19
C LEU A 271 7.28 16.08 -0.70
N ALA A 272 6.05 15.69 -0.35
CA ALA A 272 5.67 15.46 1.03
C ALA A 272 6.40 14.25 1.62
N GLU A 273 6.69 14.30 2.92
CA GLU A 273 7.26 13.17 3.64
C GLU A 273 6.19 12.10 3.88
N VAL A 274 6.56 10.84 3.66
CA VAL A 274 5.69 9.68 3.93
C VAL A 274 6.09 9.08 5.27
N ALA A 275 5.13 8.98 6.19
CA ALA A 275 5.33 8.34 7.49
C ALA A 275 5.34 6.82 7.30
N LEU A 276 6.54 6.24 7.12
CA LEU A 276 6.68 4.82 6.80
C LEU A 276 6.13 3.92 7.92
N GLN A 277 5.02 3.22 7.63
CA GLN A 277 4.42 2.21 8.50
C GLN A 277 4.65 0.82 7.94
N ARG A 278 5.83 0.25 8.21
CA ARG A 278 6.23 -1.02 7.61
C ARG A 278 5.58 -2.23 8.30
N PHE A 279 5.07 -3.17 7.50
CA PHE A 279 4.69 -4.48 8.01
C PHE A 279 5.91 -5.35 8.31
N GLY A 280 5.93 -6.00 9.48
CA GLY A 280 6.97 -6.94 9.86
C GLY A 280 6.60 -8.38 9.54
N HIS A 281 7.60 -9.25 9.37
CA HIS A 281 7.35 -10.69 9.23
C HIS A 281 6.64 -11.30 10.45
N PHE A 282 6.89 -10.77 11.64
CA PHE A 282 6.24 -11.20 12.88
C PHE A 282 4.71 -11.00 12.86
N ASN A 283 4.24 -10.03 12.09
CA ASN A 283 2.82 -9.72 11.93
C ASN A 283 2.14 -10.58 10.85
N GLY A 284 2.91 -11.45 10.18
CA GLY A 284 2.44 -12.29 9.09
C GLY A 284 1.68 -13.53 9.57
N ALA A 285 0.57 -13.84 8.92
CA ALA A 285 -0.15 -15.10 9.06
C ALA A 285 -0.41 -15.71 7.68
N ILE A 286 -0.32 -17.04 7.58
CA ILE A 286 -0.70 -17.80 6.39
C ILE A 286 -1.82 -18.75 6.77
N THR A 287 -2.93 -18.66 6.05
CA THR A 287 -4.05 -19.58 6.23
C THR A 287 -4.36 -20.31 4.92
N ARG A 288 -4.87 -21.53 5.07
CA ARG A 288 -5.36 -22.39 3.99
C ARG A 288 -6.82 -22.70 4.26
N ASN A 289 -7.71 -22.33 3.33
CA ASN A 289 -9.16 -22.49 3.50
C ASN A 289 -9.66 -21.97 4.86
N GLY A 290 -9.12 -20.82 5.32
CA GLY A 290 -9.43 -20.21 6.62
C GLY A 290 -8.74 -20.83 7.84
N ALA A 291 -8.07 -21.97 7.73
CA ALA A 291 -7.32 -22.59 8.83
C ALA A 291 -5.85 -22.15 8.81
N ALA A 292 -5.28 -21.83 9.98
CA ALA A 292 -3.87 -21.45 10.07
C ALA A 292 -2.97 -22.60 9.60
N LEU A 293 -2.07 -22.30 8.66
CA LEU A 293 -1.09 -23.26 8.18
C LEU A 293 0.15 -23.18 9.08
N GLY A 294 0.37 -24.23 9.88
CA GLY A 294 1.43 -24.28 10.88
C GLY A 294 2.81 -24.61 10.28
N ASN A 295 3.86 -24.46 11.10
CA ASN A 295 5.21 -24.94 10.80
C ASN A 295 5.88 -24.37 9.53
N ILE A 296 5.44 -23.20 9.07
CA ILE A 296 6.00 -22.53 7.89
C ILE A 296 7.37 -21.92 8.22
N VAL A 297 8.35 -22.21 7.38
CA VAL A 297 9.71 -21.65 7.44
C VAL A 297 9.78 -20.39 6.58
N SER A 298 9.29 -20.49 5.35
CA SER A 298 9.19 -19.38 4.40
C SER A 298 8.05 -19.59 3.42
N ALA A 299 7.56 -18.49 2.85
CA ALA A 299 6.63 -18.52 1.74
C ALA A 299 6.94 -17.40 0.74
N ASP A 300 7.17 -17.77 -0.50
CA ASP A 300 7.40 -16.87 -1.61
C ASP A 300 6.08 -16.61 -2.34
N VAL A 301 5.88 -15.36 -2.78
CA VAL A 301 4.75 -14.92 -3.60
C VAL A 301 5.30 -14.13 -4.78
N ALA A 302 4.88 -14.47 -5.99
CA ALA A 302 5.21 -13.75 -7.21
C ALA A 302 3.99 -13.64 -8.11
N TYR A 303 3.53 -12.40 -8.34
CA TYR A 303 2.53 -12.06 -9.33
C TYR A 303 3.22 -11.44 -10.55
N THR A 304 2.90 -11.92 -11.75
CA THR A 304 3.42 -11.42 -13.03
C THR A 304 2.27 -11.11 -13.98
N ASN A 305 2.35 -9.98 -14.67
CA ASN A 305 1.47 -9.58 -15.75
C ASN A 305 1.94 -10.15 -17.10
N ASN A 306 3.16 -10.69 -17.16
CA ASN A 306 3.77 -11.25 -18.37
C ASN A 306 3.69 -10.26 -19.53
N LEU A 307 4.25 -9.06 -19.31
CA LEU A 307 4.20 -7.99 -20.29
C LEU A 307 4.97 -8.36 -21.55
N ASP A 308 4.40 -8.03 -22.70
CA ASP A 308 5.01 -8.13 -24.02
C ASP A 308 5.36 -6.72 -24.53
N ARG A 309 6.60 -6.50 -24.94
CA ARG A 309 7.06 -5.16 -25.36
C ARG A 309 6.63 -4.92 -26.79
N ILE A 310 6.02 -3.76 -27.04
CA ILE A 310 5.59 -3.36 -28.38
C ILE A 310 6.74 -2.64 -29.07
N GLU A 311 7.62 -3.41 -29.71
CA GLU A 311 8.84 -2.91 -30.39
C GLU A 311 8.56 -2.45 -31.83
N THR A 312 7.62 -1.51 -32.02
CA THR A 312 7.33 -0.96 -33.36
C THR A 312 8.39 0.05 -33.80
N ILE A 313 8.53 0.25 -35.10
CA ILE A 313 9.50 1.19 -35.67
C ILE A 313 9.07 2.62 -35.37
N ARG A 314 9.82 3.30 -34.51
CA ARG A 314 9.66 4.72 -34.18
C ARG A 314 10.95 5.49 -34.49
N SER A 315 10.82 6.79 -34.76
CA SER A 315 11.96 7.66 -35.05
C SER A 315 12.88 7.90 -33.84
N ASP A 316 12.38 7.64 -32.64
CA ASP A 316 13.10 7.75 -31.36
C ASP A 316 13.77 6.43 -30.93
N GLY A 317 13.46 5.31 -31.59
CA GLY A 317 13.98 3.99 -31.24
C GLY A 317 13.46 3.41 -29.93
N GLN A 318 12.38 3.96 -29.36
CA GLN A 318 11.75 3.51 -28.12
C GLN A 318 10.65 2.46 -28.37
N ILE A 319 10.23 1.76 -27.33
CA ILE A 319 9.03 0.92 -27.37
C ILE A 319 7.76 1.78 -27.48
N ASP A 320 6.73 1.28 -28.14
CA ASP A 320 5.44 1.98 -28.26
C ASP A 320 4.54 1.78 -27.03
N GLY A 321 4.77 0.68 -26.32
CA GLY A 321 3.97 0.26 -25.17
C GLY A 321 4.42 -1.09 -24.62
N ALA A 322 3.68 -1.58 -23.62
CA ALA A 322 3.80 -2.92 -23.09
C ALA A 322 2.40 -3.53 -22.96
N ASP A 323 2.10 -4.54 -23.77
CA ASP A 323 0.83 -5.24 -23.74
C ASP A 323 0.82 -6.32 -22.67
N MET A 324 -0.36 -6.57 -22.09
CA MET A 324 -0.50 -7.59 -21.05
C MET A 324 -0.62 -8.99 -21.64
N GLY A 325 0.19 -9.92 -21.14
CA GLY A 325 0.00 -11.34 -21.35
C GLY A 325 -0.99 -11.96 -20.35
N MET A 326 -1.05 -13.30 -20.35
CA MET A 326 -1.80 -14.02 -19.33
C MET A 326 -1.08 -13.90 -17.99
N ALA A 327 -1.70 -13.22 -17.03
CA ALA A 327 -1.14 -13.07 -15.69
C ALA A 327 -0.92 -14.44 -15.01
N ALA A 328 0.13 -14.54 -14.21
CA ALA A 328 0.41 -15.72 -13.40
C ALA A 328 0.71 -15.34 -11.95
N LEU A 329 0.29 -16.21 -11.03
CA LEU A 329 0.58 -16.07 -9.62
C LEU A 329 1.16 -17.40 -9.13
N THR A 330 2.42 -17.36 -8.72
CA THR A 330 3.18 -18.54 -8.31
C THR A 330 3.94 -18.26 -7.02
N GLY A 331 4.48 -19.31 -6.45
CA GLY A 331 5.38 -19.19 -5.32
C GLY A 331 5.83 -20.54 -4.80
N LYS A 332 6.39 -20.49 -3.60
CA LYS A 332 6.89 -21.68 -2.90
C LYS A 332 6.59 -21.56 -1.42
N ILE A 333 6.22 -22.65 -0.76
CA ILE A 333 6.08 -22.72 0.69
C ILE A 333 7.02 -23.80 1.21
N ASP A 334 7.90 -23.43 2.12
CA ASP A 334 8.74 -24.34 2.86
C ASP A 334 8.15 -24.57 4.25
N VAL A 335 7.84 -25.82 4.57
CA VAL A 335 7.27 -26.20 5.88
C VAL A 335 8.16 -27.22 6.57
N ARG A 336 8.18 -27.19 7.91
CA ARG A 336 8.60 -28.37 8.68
C ARG A 336 7.49 -29.41 8.58
N PHE A 337 7.85 -30.58 8.08
CA PHE A 337 6.89 -31.63 7.77
C PHE A 337 6.31 -32.21 9.07
N ALA A 338 5.07 -31.82 9.38
CA ALA A 338 4.37 -32.21 10.61
C ALA A 338 3.08 -32.99 10.34
N ASP A 339 2.46 -32.77 9.17
CA ASP A 339 1.21 -33.41 8.76
C ASP A 339 1.16 -33.59 7.23
N GLN A 340 0.15 -34.32 6.76
CA GLN A 340 -0.04 -34.66 5.34
C GLN A 340 -0.91 -33.63 4.59
N THR A 341 -1.38 -32.56 5.22
CA THR A 341 -2.43 -31.67 4.66
C THR A 341 -2.09 -31.14 3.25
N LEU A 342 -0.86 -30.67 3.05
CA LEU A 342 -0.39 -30.16 1.75
C LEU A 342 -0.06 -31.28 0.76
N VAL A 343 0.32 -32.45 1.27
CA VAL A 343 0.61 -33.64 0.45
C VAL A 343 -0.69 -34.22 -0.10
N ASP A 344 -1.70 -34.38 0.74
CA ASP A 344 -3.03 -34.87 0.37
C ASP A 344 -3.65 -33.94 -0.69
N GLN A 345 -3.57 -32.61 -0.50
CA GLN A 345 -3.99 -31.65 -1.53
C GLN A 345 -3.28 -31.86 -2.87
N ALA A 346 -1.96 -32.05 -2.84
CA ALA A 346 -1.16 -32.24 -4.04
C ALA A 346 -1.45 -33.59 -4.73
N ILE A 347 -1.80 -34.63 -3.96
CA ILE A 347 -2.16 -35.95 -4.48
C ILE A 347 -3.55 -35.91 -5.12
N ASP A 348 -4.51 -35.29 -4.43
CA ASP A 348 -5.91 -35.20 -4.83
C ASP A 348 -6.13 -34.18 -5.96
N GLY A 349 -5.18 -33.25 -6.17
CA GLY A 349 -5.26 -32.22 -7.20
C GLY A 349 -6.32 -31.16 -6.90
N THR A 350 -6.76 -31.05 -5.64
CA THR A 350 -7.78 -30.09 -5.22
C THR A 350 -7.20 -28.68 -5.08
N ALA A 351 -7.96 -27.67 -5.49
CA ALA A 351 -7.62 -26.28 -5.21
C ALA A 351 -7.81 -25.95 -3.72
N ALA A 352 -7.00 -25.03 -3.20
CA ALA A 352 -7.22 -24.41 -1.90
C ALA A 352 -6.99 -22.90 -1.96
N GLU A 353 -7.68 -22.15 -1.11
CA GLU A 353 -7.39 -20.73 -0.92
C GLU A 353 -6.15 -20.60 -0.02
N LEU A 354 -5.22 -19.72 -0.40
CA LEU A 354 -4.11 -19.29 0.45
C LEU A 354 -4.22 -17.79 0.73
N VAL A 355 -4.16 -17.43 2.02
CA VAL A 355 -4.21 -16.03 2.47
C VAL A 355 -2.92 -15.68 3.19
N PHE A 356 -2.28 -14.60 2.74
CA PHE A 356 -1.12 -13.98 3.38
C PHE A 356 -1.58 -12.67 4.02
N ALA A 357 -1.61 -12.60 5.34
CA ALA A 357 -2.14 -11.43 6.08
C ALA A 357 -1.07 -10.79 6.96
N TYR A 358 -1.07 -9.46 7.03
CA TYR A 358 -0.23 -8.64 7.89
C TYR A 358 -1.10 -7.61 8.59
N SER A 359 -0.99 -7.49 9.91
CA SER A 359 -1.79 -6.54 10.69
C SER A 359 -0.93 -5.80 11.71
N LEU A 360 -0.98 -4.46 11.66
CA LEU A 360 -0.44 -3.58 12.70
C LEU A 360 -1.56 -3.10 13.63
N SER A 361 -2.73 -2.80 13.08
CA SER A 361 -3.94 -2.40 13.81
C SER A 361 -5.19 -2.59 12.92
N ALA A 362 -6.38 -2.31 13.44
CA ALA A 362 -7.60 -2.29 12.64
C ALA A 362 -7.54 -1.29 11.47
N SER A 363 -6.80 -0.19 11.64
CA SER A 363 -6.66 0.89 10.65
C SER A 363 -5.43 0.72 9.75
N ALA A 364 -4.63 -0.34 9.93
CA ALA A 364 -3.40 -0.60 9.18
C ALA A 364 -3.18 -2.10 9.01
N SER A 365 -3.63 -2.65 7.88
CA SER A 365 -3.49 -4.07 7.56
C SER A 365 -3.34 -4.31 6.05
N PHE A 366 -2.68 -5.40 5.68
CA PHE A 366 -2.55 -5.85 4.30
C PHE A 366 -2.88 -7.34 4.21
N THR A 367 -3.74 -7.72 3.28
CA THR A 367 -4.10 -9.13 3.03
C THR A 367 -3.99 -9.41 1.54
N PHE A 368 -3.28 -10.48 1.19
CA PHE A 368 -3.18 -11.00 -0.17
C PHE A 368 -3.77 -12.40 -0.23
N THR A 369 -4.80 -12.60 -1.03
CA THR A 369 -5.54 -13.86 -1.15
C THR A 369 -5.36 -14.44 -2.55
N ALA A 370 -4.85 -15.67 -2.63
CA ALA A 370 -4.85 -16.50 -3.83
C ALA A 370 -6.03 -17.48 -3.74
N HIS A 371 -7.02 -17.34 -4.61
CA HIS A 371 -8.35 -17.98 -4.43
C HIS A 371 -8.36 -19.47 -4.76
N ALA A 372 -7.59 -19.91 -5.76
CA ALA A 372 -7.52 -21.31 -6.18
C ALA A 372 -6.08 -21.74 -6.45
N VAL A 373 -5.41 -22.25 -5.41
CA VAL A 373 -4.02 -22.70 -5.44
C VAL A 373 -3.91 -24.20 -5.60
N TYR A 374 -3.07 -24.61 -6.54
CA TYR A 374 -2.71 -26.00 -6.81
C TYR A 374 -1.25 -26.25 -6.43
N LEU A 375 -1.01 -27.44 -5.89
CA LEU A 375 0.31 -27.91 -5.48
C LEU A 375 0.72 -29.07 -6.40
N PRO A 376 1.93 -29.06 -6.99
CA PRO A 376 2.49 -30.26 -7.58
C PRO A 376 2.85 -31.26 -6.48
N ARG A 377 2.92 -32.54 -6.83
CA ARG A 377 3.34 -33.58 -5.88
C ARG A 377 4.75 -33.27 -5.36
N PRO A 378 4.93 -33.06 -4.05
CA PRO A 378 6.24 -32.72 -3.51
C PRO A 378 7.15 -33.95 -3.48
N ARG A 379 8.46 -33.72 -3.53
CA ARG A 379 9.43 -34.72 -3.13
C ARG A 379 9.79 -34.48 -1.66
N ILE A 380 9.35 -35.36 -0.77
CA ILE A 380 9.76 -35.33 0.64
C ILE A 380 11.07 -36.10 0.76
N ALA A 381 12.17 -35.40 1.00
CA ALA A 381 13.50 -35.99 1.15
C ALA A 381 13.93 -36.00 2.62
N ILE A 382 14.49 -37.12 3.08
CA ILE A 382 15.13 -37.22 4.40
C ILE A 382 16.63 -36.96 4.20
N ALA A 383 17.06 -35.73 4.46
CA ALA A 383 18.43 -35.28 4.16
C ALA A 383 19.45 -35.54 5.28
N GLY A 384 19.01 -36.03 6.46
CA GLY A 384 19.90 -36.27 7.60
C GLY A 384 19.13 -36.45 8.91
N PRO A 385 19.81 -36.44 10.07
CA PRO A 385 19.21 -36.68 11.39
C PRO A 385 18.36 -35.51 11.93
N GLN A 386 18.25 -34.41 11.18
CA GLN A 386 17.48 -33.22 11.57
C GLN A 386 16.01 -33.34 11.16
N GLY A 387 15.17 -32.41 11.62
CA GLY A 387 13.75 -32.37 11.23
C GLY A 387 13.56 -32.28 9.71
N VAL A 388 12.59 -33.04 9.19
CA VAL A 388 12.28 -33.08 7.76
C VAL A 388 11.59 -31.79 7.33
N GLN A 389 12.08 -31.16 6.26
CA GLN A 389 11.41 -30.05 5.61
C GLN A 389 10.83 -30.50 4.28
N ALA A 390 9.66 -29.98 3.94
CA ALA A 390 9.01 -30.20 2.66
C ALA A 390 8.81 -28.85 1.97
N SER A 391 9.21 -28.81 0.70
CA SER A 391 9.04 -27.67 -0.18
C SER A 391 7.87 -27.93 -1.12
N PHE A 392 6.94 -26.99 -1.19
CA PHE A 392 5.79 -27.03 -2.07
C PHE A 392 5.82 -25.79 -2.96
N ASP A 393 6.22 -25.97 -4.22
CA ASP A 393 5.89 -24.98 -5.24
C ASP A 393 4.37 -24.89 -5.36
N TRP A 394 3.85 -23.72 -5.73
CA TRP A 394 2.42 -23.54 -5.87
C TRP A 394 2.10 -22.58 -7.01
N GLN A 395 0.93 -22.78 -7.60
CA GLN A 395 0.40 -21.95 -8.68
C GLN A 395 -1.08 -21.68 -8.44
N ALA A 396 -1.48 -20.43 -8.58
CA ALA A 396 -2.88 -20.05 -8.56
C ALA A 396 -3.49 -20.10 -9.96
N ALA A 397 -4.80 -20.32 -10.01
CA ALA A 397 -5.58 -20.22 -11.22
C ALA A 397 -6.80 -19.31 -11.00
N LEU A 398 -7.54 -19.04 -12.07
CA LEU A 398 -8.85 -18.41 -11.99
C LEU A 398 -9.79 -19.28 -11.13
N ALA A 399 -10.26 -18.74 -10.00
CA ALA A 399 -11.26 -19.41 -9.18
C ALA A 399 -12.66 -19.24 -9.78
N ALA A 400 -13.58 -20.14 -9.43
CA ALA A 400 -14.99 -20.03 -9.83
C ALA A 400 -15.76 -18.98 -9.00
N SER A 401 -15.40 -18.83 -7.72
CA SER A 401 -15.99 -17.85 -6.80
C SER A 401 -14.97 -17.43 -5.75
N PRO A 402 -14.60 -16.13 -5.68
CA PRO A 402 -14.90 -15.10 -6.68
C PRO A 402 -14.20 -15.43 -8.02
N ALA A 403 -14.76 -14.96 -9.14
CA ALA A 403 -14.23 -15.21 -10.49
C ALA A 403 -12.96 -14.41 -10.79
N ARG A 404 -11.88 -14.66 -10.05
CA ARG A 404 -10.56 -14.01 -10.17
C ARG A 404 -9.45 -14.90 -9.60
N MET A 405 -8.20 -14.62 -9.96
CA MET A 405 -7.04 -15.39 -9.48
C MET A 405 -6.64 -14.96 -8.06
N CYS A 406 -6.55 -13.66 -7.79
CA CYS A 406 -6.20 -13.13 -6.48
C CYS A 406 -6.89 -11.81 -6.11
N THR A 407 -6.77 -11.43 -4.84
CA THR A 407 -7.26 -10.17 -4.30
C THR A 407 -6.28 -9.64 -3.26
N ALA A 408 -5.89 -8.39 -3.40
CA ALA A 408 -5.06 -7.68 -2.44
C ALA A 408 -5.95 -6.63 -1.74
N VAL A 409 -5.97 -6.62 -0.41
CA VAL A 409 -6.73 -5.66 0.40
C VAL A 409 -5.76 -4.91 1.29
N LEU A 410 -5.68 -3.60 1.11
CA LEU A 410 -4.87 -2.70 1.94
C LEU A 410 -5.82 -1.79 2.73
N VAL A 411 -5.72 -1.81 4.05
CA VAL A 411 -6.47 -0.92 4.94
C VAL A 411 -5.54 0.13 5.52
N ASN A 412 -5.85 1.41 5.31
CA ASN A 412 -5.04 2.54 5.76
C ASN A 412 -5.83 3.86 5.82
N SER A 413 -5.14 4.95 6.16
CA SER A 413 -5.66 6.32 6.25
C SER A 413 -5.65 7.08 4.91
N ILE A 414 -5.30 6.44 3.79
CA ILE A 414 -5.27 7.09 2.48
C ILE A 414 -6.70 7.21 1.94
N ALA A 415 -7.05 8.39 1.45
CA ALA A 415 -8.39 8.67 0.97
C ALA A 415 -8.72 7.86 -0.30
N SER A 416 -7.76 7.74 -1.22
CA SER A 416 -7.91 7.03 -2.47
C SER A 416 -6.56 6.74 -3.12
N TYR A 417 -6.46 5.61 -3.80
CA TYR A 417 -5.40 5.35 -4.80
C TYR A 417 -5.91 5.46 -6.23
N ALA A 418 -7.20 5.72 -6.46
CA ALA A 418 -7.84 5.71 -7.79
C ALA A 418 -7.15 6.64 -8.79
#